data_AF-A0A444JER1-F1
#
_entry.id   AF-A0A444JER1-F1
#
_cell.length_a   1.000
_cell.length_b   1.000
_cell.length_c   1.000
_cell.angle_alpha   90.00
_cell.angle_beta   90.00
_cell.angle_gamma   90.00
#
_symmetry.space_group_name_H-M   'P 1'
#
loop_
_entity.id
_entity.type
_entity.pdbx_description
1 polymer ?
#
loop_
_entity_poly.entity_id
_entity_poly.type
_entity_poly.pdbx_seq_one_letter_code
_entity_poly.pdbx_strand_id
1 'polypeptide(L)'
;SIPEGDAGDAEVCLRQGLELLGRAATHVFQADASRPLPYQLNRFVAWSELDELPPATNNMTMLPPPNEQVVSILETMFRAENWEDLLEAAESRVREHLFWLDLSYYSFRALKGLGHMLAAQAVENETRLHVLRLTGSESLSFNDERPFASQQTKDWLASAPAVQTGTVSSGSEPASGGKREQDVAQDVEEAVRLCAGSGIQEALIWLSEQKKGAGSPRREFMYDVGFCRLLFQADRTDIALSFAENLLIRIDRHKLEQWEPELAAQGLVQICRCLVKTDDGESEGETVQKRKQVAARLALLAPDQMLSLT
;
A
#
# COMPACT_ATOMS: atom_id res chain seq x y z
N SER A 1 -19.11 2.77 -24.16
CA SER A 1 -20.39 2.49 -23.50
C SER A 1 -20.56 1.00 -23.43
N ILE A 2 -20.52 0.42 -22.24
CA ILE A 2 -20.82 -1.00 -22.05
C ILE A 2 -22.36 -1.10 -22.05
N PRO A 3 -22.98 -1.98 -22.85
CA PRO A 3 -24.44 -2.13 -22.84
C PRO A 3 -24.87 -2.67 -21.48
N GLU A 4 -26.06 -2.28 -21.00
CA GLU A 4 -26.74 -2.95 -19.88
C GLU A 4 -27.05 -4.39 -20.31
N GLY A 5 -26.09 -5.29 -20.08
CA GLY A 5 -26.22 -6.73 -20.29
C GLY A 5 -26.83 -7.39 -19.06
N ASP A 6 -27.53 -8.51 -19.30
CA ASP A 6 -28.03 -9.39 -18.24
C ASP A 6 -26.88 -9.79 -17.32
N ALA A 7 -27.12 -10.12 -16.04
CA ALA A 7 -26.05 -10.43 -15.09
C ALA A 7 -25.13 -11.58 -15.59
N GLY A 8 -25.70 -12.50 -16.39
CA GLY A 8 -24.94 -13.54 -17.09
C GLY A 8 -24.01 -13.02 -18.19
N ASP A 9 -24.36 -11.93 -18.88
CA ASP A 9 -23.50 -11.32 -19.89
C ASP A 9 -22.27 -10.66 -19.23
N ALA A 10 -22.45 -10.05 -18.05
CA ALA A 10 -21.35 -9.44 -17.30
C ALA A 10 -20.31 -10.47 -16.83
N GLU A 11 -20.75 -11.62 -16.33
CA GLU A 11 -19.87 -12.71 -15.88
C GLU A 11 -19.10 -13.34 -17.06
N VAL A 12 -19.77 -13.53 -18.21
CA VAL A 12 -19.13 -14.00 -19.45
C VAL A 12 -18.08 -13.00 -19.94
N CYS A 13 -18.40 -11.70 -19.94
CA CYS A 13 -17.44 -10.65 -20.30
C CYS A 13 -16.24 -10.63 -19.35
N LEU A 14 -16.46 -10.78 -18.04
CA LEU A 14 -15.38 -10.83 -17.06
C LEU A 14 -14.45 -12.02 -17.31
N ARG A 15 -15.00 -13.22 -17.51
CA ARG A 15 -14.21 -14.44 -17.77
C ARG A 15 -13.36 -14.30 -19.04
N GLN A 16 -13.92 -13.76 -20.12
CA GLN A 16 -13.18 -13.48 -21.34
C GLN A 16 -12.06 -12.44 -21.11
N GLY A 17 -12.33 -11.41 -20.32
CA GLY A 17 -11.34 -10.41 -19.93
C GLY A 17 -10.18 -11.01 -19.14
N LEU A 18 -10.48 -11.86 -18.15
CA LEU A 18 -9.48 -12.56 -17.34
C LEU A 18 -8.62 -13.52 -18.17
N GLU A 19 -9.20 -14.23 -19.13
CA GLU A 19 -8.45 -15.09 -20.05
C GLU A 19 -7.46 -14.26 -20.90
N LEU A 20 -7.89 -13.14 -21.45
CA LEU A 20 -7.04 -12.23 -22.22
C LEU A 20 -5.92 -11.65 -21.36
N LEU A 21 -6.21 -11.23 -20.12
CA LEU A 21 -5.21 -10.74 -19.17
C LEU A 21 -4.20 -11.84 -18.82
N GLY A 22 -4.67 -13.08 -18.62
CA GLY A 22 -3.81 -14.22 -18.33
C GLY A 22 -2.84 -14.54 -19.49
N ARG A 23 -3.30 -14.40 -20.74
CA ARG A 23 -2.42 -14.53 -21.93
C ARG A 23 -1.43 -13.38 -22.03
N ALA A 24 -1.88 -12.16 -21.78
CA ALA A 24 -1.01 -10.99 -21.77
C ALA A 24 0.08 -11.10 -20.69
N ALA A 25 -0.27 -11.59 -19.49
CA ALA A 25 0.68 -11.84 -18.41
C ALA A 25 1.81 -12.79 -18.85
N THR A 26 1.45 -13.90 -19.50
CA THR A 26 2.45 -14.86 -20.04
C THR A 26 3.34 -14.21 -21.10
N HIS A 27 2.79 -13.43 -22.04
CA HIS A 27 3.59 -12.77 -23.06
C HIS A 27 4.54 -11.70 -22.49
N VAL A 28 4.07 -10.90 -21.52
CA VAL A 28 4.91 -9.88 -20.87
C VAL A 28 6.00 -10.54 -20.03
N PHE A 29 5.69 -11.65 -19.34
CA PHE A 29 6.67 -12.45 -18.60
C PHE A 29 7.78 -12.97 -19.51
N GLN A 30 7.42 -13.58 -20.65
CA GLN A 30 8.39 -14.10 -21.63
C GLN A 30 9.24 -13.01 -22.28
N ALA A 31 8.69 -11.79 -22.41
CA ALA A 31 9.43 -10.66 -22.98
C ALA A 31 10.40 -10.04 -21.98
N ASP A 32 10.00 -9.90 -20.71
CA ASP A 32 10.80 -9.28 -19.65
C ASP A 32 10.34 -9.71 -18.25
N ALA A 33 11.02 -10.71 -17.70
CA ALA A 33 10.76 -11.25 -16.36
C ALA A 33 11.15 -10.28 -15.23
N SER A 34 11.88 -9.19 -15.50
CA SER A 34 12.25 -8.20 -14.48
C SER A 34 11.11 -7.25 -14.12
N ARG A 35 10.07 -7.19 -14.97
CA ARG A 35 8.93 -6.28 -14.80
C ARG A 35 7.97 -6.80 -13.73
N PRO A 36 7.44 -5.94 -12.85
CA PRO A 36 6.44 -6.33 -11.86
C PRO A 36 5.09 -6.77 -12.45
N LEU A 37 4.67 -6.13 -13.53
CA LEU A 37 3.34 -6.28 -14.14
C LEU A 37 2.91 -7.74 -14.42
N PRO A 38 3.70 -8.61 -15.07
CA PRO A 38 3.29 -9.98 -15.37
C PRO A 38 2.91 -10.76 -14.11
N TYR A 39 3.63 -10.56 -13.00
CA TYR A 39 3.34 -11.22 -11.74
C TYR A 39 2.02 -10.74 -11.15
N GLN A 40 1.78 -9.42 -11.16
CA GLN A 40 0.53 -8.84 -10.68
C GLN A 40 -0.68 -9.35 -11.46
N LEU A 41 -0.58 -9.37 -12.80
CA LEU A 41 -1.64 -9.88 -13.66
C LEU A 41 -1.88 -11.39 -13.45
N ASN A 42 -0.82 -12.18 -13.34
CA ASN A 42 -0.94 -13.63 -13.15
C ASN A 42 -1.67 -13.96 -11.83
N ARG A 43 -1.34 -13.26 -10.74
CA ARG A 43 -2.01 -13.39 -9.44
C ARG A 43 -3.44 -12.88 -9.47
N PHE A 44 -3.65 -11.70 -10.05
CA PHE A 44 -4.99 -11.13 -10.18
C PHE A 44 -5.92 -12.09 -10.90
N VAL A 45 -5.50 -12.64 -12.04
CA VAL A 45 -6.28 -13.62 -12.79
C VAL A 45 -6.51 -14.89 -11.96
N ALA A 46 -5.47 -15.45 -11.34
CA ALA A 46 -5.56 -16.67 -10.54
C ALA A 46 -6.55 -16.54 -9.36
N TRP A 47 -6.57 -15.39 -8.70
CA TRP A 47 -7.31 -15.22 -7.45
C TRP A 47 -8.59 -14.40 -7.57
N SER A 48 -8.86 -13.77 -8.72
CA SER A 48 -10.01 -12.88 -8.91
C SER A 48 -11.35 -13.51 -8.53
N GLU A 49 -11.57 -14.78 -8.86
CA GLU A 49 -12.83 -15.52 -8.59
C GLU A 49 -12.89 -16.17 -7.20
N LEU A 50 -11.84 -16.03 -6.38
CA LEU A 50 -11.79 -16.63 -5.03
C LEU A 50 -12.28 -15.65 -3.96
N ASP A 51 -13.52 -15.82 -3.52
CA ASP A 51 -14.14 -14.97 -2.48
C ASP A 51 -14.23 -15.65 -1.10
N GLU A 52 -14.19 -16.98 -1.05
CA GLU A 52 -14.31 -17.76 0.20
C GLU A 52 -13.21 -18.82 0.32
N LEU A 53 -12.91 -19.19 1.57
CA LEU A 53 -12.02 -20.33 1.85
C LEU A 53 -12.70 -21.64 1.44
N PRO A 54 -11.91 -22.62 0.94
CA PRO A 54 -12.45 -23.95 0.66
C PRO A 54 -12.95 -24.60 1.97
N PRO A 55 -14.05 -25.38 1.93
CA PRO A 55 -14.55 -26.10 3.09
C PRO A 55 -13.47 -26.99 3.70
N ALA A 56 -13.26 -26.87 5.01
CA ALA A 56 -12.23 -27.59 5.74
C ALA A 56 -12.79 -28.28 6.99
N THR A 57 -12.27 -29.46 7.31
CA THR A 57 -12.51 -30.17 8.58
C THR A 57 -11.16 -30.37 9.26
N ASN A 58 -10.99 -29.88 10.49
CA ASN A 58 -9.69 -29.89 11.20
C ASN A 58 -8.54 -29.30 10.37
N ASN A 59 -8.77 -28.15 9.71
CA ASN A 59 -7.84 -27.47 8.79
C ASN A 59 -7.48 -28.24 7.51
N MET A 60 -8.08 -29.40 7.27
CA MET A 60 -7.87 -30.19 6.06
C MET A 60 -9.00 -29.96 5.06
N THR A 61 -8.64 -29.65 3.82
CA THR A 61 -9.58 -29.40 2.72
C THR A 61 -9.76 -30.65 1.86
N MET A 62 -10.79 -30.68 1.02
CA MET A 62 -10.97 -31.75 0.02
C MET A 62 -10.20 -31.49 -1.29
N LEU A 63 -9.37 -30.45 -1.33
CA LEU A 63 -8.62 -30.08 -2.52
C LEU A 63 -7.49 -31.07 -2.77
N PRO A 64 -7.27 -31.46 -4.05
CA PRO A 64 -6.17 -32.35 -4.39
C PRO A 64 -4.84 -31.62 -4.20
N PRO A 65 -3.81 -32.30 -3.63
CA PRO A 65 -2.48 -31.73 -3.50
C PRO A 65 -1.81 -31.57 -4.86
N PRO A 66 -0.78 -30.71 -4.96
CA PRO A 66 0.11 -30.71 -6.11
C PRO A 66 0.79 -32.07 -6.29
N ASN A 67 1.05 -32.46 -7.53
CA ASN A 67 1.74 -33.72 -7.84
C ASN A 67 3.14 -33.75 -7.19
N GLU A 68 3.46 -34.84 -6.50
CA GLU A 68 4.74 -35.02 -5.80
C GLU A 68 5.97 -34.87 -6.72
N GLN A 69 5.85 -35.24 -8.00
CA GLN A 69 6.92 -35.00 -8.98
C GLN A 69 7.15 -33.50 -9.21
N VAL A 70 6.08 -32.71 -9.30
CA VAL A 70 6.16 -31.26 -9.48
C VAL A 70 6.80 -30.61 -8.26
N VAL A 71 6.38 -31.04 -7.07
CA VAL A 71 6.97 -30.61 -5.80
C VAL A 71 8.46 -30.88 -5.77
N SER A 72 8.87 -32.12 -6.04
CA SER A 72 10.26 -32.54 -5.97
C SER A 72 11.15 -31.76 -6.96
N ILE A 73 10.64 -31.46 -8.14
CA ILE A 73 11.34 -30.64 -9.15
C ILE A 73 11.55 -29.22 -8.62
N LEU A 74 10.51 -28.55 -8.12
CA LEU A 74 10.59 -27.18 -7.60
C LEU A 74 11.54 -27.10 -6.39
N GLU A 75 11.45 -28.04 -5.45
CA GLU A 75 12.36 -28.09 -4.31
C GLU A 75 13.82 -28.29 -4.72
N THR A 76 14.05 -29.13 -5.74
CA THR A 76 15.39 -29.40 -6.27
C THR A 76 15.97 -28.14 -6.93
N MET A 77 15.20 -27.46 -7.78
CA MET A 77 15.60 -26.19 -8.40
C MET A 77 15.86 -25.11 -7.35
N PHE A 78 15.02 -25.04 -6.33
CA PHE A 78 15.19 -24.10 -5.21
C PHE A 78 16.48 -24.34 -4.42
N ARG A 79 16.80 -25.59 -4.07
CA ARG A 79 18.04 -25.94 -3.36
C ARG A 79 19.28 -25.75 -4.22
N ALA A 80 19.16 -25.96 -5.52
CA ALA A 80 20.24 -25.76 -6.49
C ALA A 80 20.43 -24.29 -6.89
N GLU A 81 19.61 -23.37 -6.38
CA GLU A 81 19.62 -21.95 -6.73
C GLU A 81 19.46 -21.69 -8.24
N ASN A 82 18.77 -22.59 -8.93
CA ASN A 82 18.46 -22.44 -10.36
C ASN A 82 17.28 -21.49 -10.53
N TRP A 83 17.54 -20.20 -10.37
CA TRP A 83 16.49 -19.19 -10.22
C TRP A 83 15.64 -18.97 -11.48
N GLU A 84 16.23 -19.06 -12.68
CA GLU A 84 15.48 -18.86 -13.93
C GLU A 84 14.45 -19.98 -14.13
N ASP A 85 14.89 -21.24 -14.07
CA ASP A 85 14.00 -22.39 -14.23
C ASP A 85 12.97 -22.48 -13.10
N LEU A 86 13.39 -22.18 -11.86
CA LEU A 86 12.48 -22.15 -10.71
C LEU A 86 11.36 -21.11 -10.92
N LEU A 87 11.71 -19.92 -11.40
CA LEU A 87 10.75 -18.85 -11.65
C LEU A 87 9.73 -19.26 -12.70
N GLU A 88 10.18 -19.77 -13.85
CA GLU A 88 9.28 -20.21 -14.92
C GLU A 88 8.39 -21.38 -14.46
N ALA A 89 8.97 -22.35 -13.74
CA ALA A 89 8.23 -23.49 -13.23
C ALA A 89 7.19 -23.10 -12.18
N ALA A 90 7.50 -22.17 -11.27
CA ALA A 90 6.56 -21.69 -10.27
C ALA A 90 5.43 -20.85 -10.92
N GLU A 91 5.79 -19.89 -11.77
CA GLU A 91 4.85 -18.94 -12.40
C GLU A 91 3.82 -19.61 -13.30
N SER A 92 4.23 -20.61 -14.07
CA SER A 92 3.33 -21.38 -14.94
C SER A 92 2.22 -22.11 -14.18
N ARG A 93 2.41 -22.37 -12.88
CA ARG A 93 1.52 -23.20 -12.06
C ARG A 93 0.63 -22.42 -11.10
N VAL A 94 0.83 -21.12 -10.94
CA VAL A 94 0.04 -20.28 -10.00
C VAL A 94 -1.47 -20.37 -10.28
N ARG A 95 -1.86 -20.37 -11.57
CA ARG A 95 -3.27 -20.46 -11.99
C ARG A 95 -3.86 -21.86 -11.87
N GLU A 96 -3.02 -22.89 -11.81
CA GLU A 96 -3.44 -24.29 -11.66
C GLU A 96 -3.58 -24.69 -10.19
N HIS A 97 -2.74 -24.14 -9.33
CA HIS A 97 -2.67 -24.45 -7.90
C HIS A 97 -2.90 -23.20 -7.05
N LEU A 98 -4.14 -22.69 -7.08
CA LEU A 98 -4.50 -21.40 -6.51
C LEU A 98 -4.14 -21.24 -5.03
N PHE A 99 -4.26 -22.32 -4.26
CA PHE A 99 -4.04 -22.35 -2.82
C PHE A 99 -2.63 -22.80 -2.41
N TRP A 100 -1.76 -23.17 -3.37
CA TRP A 100 -0.39 -23.57 -3.04
C TRP A 100 0.53 -22.34 -2.97
N LEU A 101 0.55 -21.70 -1.81
CA LEU A 101 1.23 -20.42 -1.58
C LEU A 101 2.76 -20.51 -1.68
N ASP A 102 3.34 -21.72 -1.56
CA ASP A 102 4.78 -21.90 -1.77
C ASP A 102 5.22 -21.54 -3.19
N LEU A 103 4.34 -21.63 -4.20
CA LEU A 103 4.66 -21.18 -5.56
C LEU A 103 5.05 -19.70 -5.58
N SER A 104 4.30 -18.86 -4.86
CA SER A 104 4.62 -17.43 -4.73
C SER A 104 5.92 -17.20 -3.94
N TYR A 105 6.20 -18.03 -2.94
CA TYR A 105 7.47 -17.97 -2.21
C TYR A 105 8.66 -18.32 -3.12
N TYR A 106 8.55 -19.37 -3.93
CA TYR A 106 9.57 -19.74 -4.90
C TYR A 106 9.82 -18.63 -5.92
N SER A 107 8.77 -18.06 -6.51
CA SER A 107 8.88 -16.92 -7.41
C SER A 107 9.56 -15.72 -6.75
N PHE A 108 9.18 -15.37 -5.52
CA PHE A 108 9.81 -14.30 -4.75
C PHE A 108 11.31 -14.54 -4.55
N ARG A 109 11.69 -15.76 -4.14
CA ARG A 109 13.08 -16.13 -3.90
C ARG A 109 13.91 -16.12 -5.18
N ALA A 110 13.36 -16.67 -6.26
CA ALA A 110 13.98 -16.65 -7.58
C ALA A 110 14.23 -15.22 -8.07
N LEU A 111 13.22 -14.35 -8.00
CA LEU A 111 13.35 -12.94 -8.40
C LEU A 111 14.40 -12.19 -7.58
N LYS A 112 14.50 -12.46 -6.27
CA LYS A 112 15.58 -11.92 -5.45
C LYS A 112 16.95 -12.46 -5.87
N GLY A 113 17.06 -13.75 -6.15
CA GLY A 113 18.29 -14.38 -6.65
C GLY A 113 18.77 -13.79 -7.97
N LEU A 114 17.83 -13.42 -8.86
CA LEU A 114 18.10 -12.76 -10.14
C LEU A 114 18.29 -11.23 -10.03
N GLY A 115 18.15 -10.65 -8.83
CA GLY A 115 18.28 -9.21 -8.61
C GLY A 115 17.07 -8.36 -9.04
N HIS A 116 15.94 -8.98 -9.39
CA HIS A 116 14.70 -8.33 -9.81
C HIS A 116 13.84 -7.91 -8.61
N MET A 117 14.36 -7.01 -7.77
CA MET A 117 13.77 -6.64 -6.49
C MET A 117 12.35 -6.06 -6.59
N LEU A 118 12.06 -5.25 -7.62
CA LEU A 118 10.72 -4.67 -7.81
C LEU A 118 9.68 -5.73 -8.16
N ALA A 119 10.05 -6.70 -9.00
CA ALA A 119 9.18 -7.83 -9.31
C ALA A 119 8.97 -8.73 -8.10
N ALA A 120 10.03 -8.99 -7.31
CA ALA A 120 9.93 -9.75 -6.07
C ALA A 120 8.95 -9.09 -5.09
N GLN A 121 9.05 -7.77 -4.90
CA GLN A 121 8.11 -7.01 -4.05
C GLN A 121 6.68 -7.08 -4.55
N ALA A 122 6.45 -7.08 -5.87
CA ALA A 122 5.11 -7.23 -6.42
C ALA A 122 4.52 -8.62 -6.11
N VAL A 123 5.29 -9.70 -6.29
CA VAL A 123 4.85 -11.05 -5.89
C VAL A 123 4.48 -11.11 -4.41
N GLU A 124 5.32 -10.52 -3.56
CA GLU A 124 5.07 -10.47 -2.12
C GLU A 124 3.78 -9.69 -1.79
N ASN A 125 3.60 -8.50 -2.37
CA ASN A 125 2.45 -7.65 -2.10
C ASN A 125 1.12 -8.30 -2.52
N GLU A 126 1.07 -8.88 -3.73
CA GLU A 126 -0.13 -9.57 -4.21
C GLU A 126 -0.46 -10.78 -3.36
N THR A 127 0.55 -11.57 -2.98
CA THR A 127 0.36 -12.76 -2.13
C THR A 127 -0.15 -12.36 -0.75
N ARG A 128 0.38 -11.28 -0.17
CA ARG A 128 -0.12 -10.73 1.11
C ARG A 128 -1.56 -10.26 1.00
N LEU A 129 -1.92 -9.53 -0.06
CA LEU A 129 -3.30 -9.09 -0.30
C LEU A 129 -4.24 -10.29 -0.39
N HIS A 130 -3.84 -11.36 -1.09
CA HIS A 130 -4.63 -12.58 -1.18
C HIS A 130 -4.86 -13.24 0.18
N VAL A 131 -3.80 -13.39 0.98
CA VAL A 131 -3.88 -13.97 2.34
C VAL A 131 -4.71 -13.08 3.28
N LEU A 132 -4.63 -11.75 3.15
CA LEU A 132 -5.47 -10.83 3.90
C LEU A 132 -6.95 -10.98 3.55
N ARG A 133 -7.29 -11.10 2.26
CA ARG A 133 -8.67 -11.31 1.81
C ARG A 133 -9.22 -12.66 2.26
N LEU A 134 -8.39 -13.71 2.22
CA LEU A 134 -8.72 -15.07 2.64
C LEU A 134 -7.92 -15.45 3.89
N THR A 135 -8.16 -14.70 4.98
CA THR A 135 -7.44 -14.88 6.25
C THR A 135 -7.58 -16.31 6.76
N GLY A 136 -6.46 -16.96 7.08
CA GLY A 136 -6.41 -18.34 7.55
C GLY A 136 -6.14 -19.36 6.44
N SER A 137 -6.13 -18.94 5.17
CA SER A 137 -5.74 -19.78 4.02
C SER A 137 -4.35 -20.41 4.20
N GLU A 138 -3.40 -19.66 4.77
CA GLU A 138 -2.05 -20.12 5.03
C GLU A 138 -1.98 -21.24 6.08
N SER A 139 -3.01 -21.41 6.90
CA SER A 139 -3.10 -22.43 7.95
C SER A 139 -3.83 -23.71 7.52
N LEU A 140 -4.38 -23.74 6.30
CA LEU A 140 -5.07 -24.91 5.75
C LEU A 140 -4.12 -25.90 5.07
N SER A 141 -4.61 -27.11 4.89
CA SER A 141 -3.93 -28.21 4.20
C SER A 141 -4.80 -28.82 3.10
N PHE A 142 -4.14 -29.43 2.12
CA PHE A 142 -4.75 -30.32 1.13
C PHE A 142 -5.24 -31.62 1.77
N ASN A 143 -5.93 -32.46 0.99
CA ASN A 143 -6.53 -33.70 1.49
C ASN A 143 -5.52 -34.79 1.91
N ASP A 144 -4.23 -34.61 1.61
CA ASP A 144 -3.11 -35.47 2.01
C ASP A 144 -2.32 -34.90 3.19
N GLU A 145 -2.90 -33.93 3.91
CA GLU A 145 -2.30 -33.18 5.03
C GLU A 145 -1.22 -32.16 4.63
N ARG A 146 -0.81 -32.11 3.35
CA ARG A 146 0.19 -31.16 2.87
C ARG A 146 -0.31 -29.72 3.10
N PRO A 147 0.48 -28.83 3.71
CA PRO A 147 0.04 -27.47 3.98
C PRO A 147 -0.03 -26.63 2.70
N PHE A 148 -0.94 -25.65 2.68
CA PHE A 148 -1.01 -24.64 1.62
C PHE A 148 0.23 -23.74 1.61
N ALA A 149 0.76 -23.45 2.80
CA ALA A 149 2.00 -22.72 3.02
C ALA A 149 2.93 -23.51 3.94
N SER A 150 4.14 -23.81 3.47
CA SER A 150 5.23 -24.30 4.31
C SER A 150 5.58 -23.30 5.42
N GLN A 151 6.31 -23.75 6.45
CA GLN A 151 6.74 -22.85 7.52
C GLN A 151 7.57 -21.67 7.00
N GLN A 152 8.41 -21.90 5.98
CA GLN A 152 9.20 -20.83 5.35
C GLN A 152 8.30 -19.78 4.68
N THR A 153 7.25 -20.23 4.00
CA THR A 153 6.26 -19.34 3.38
C THR A 153 5.48 -18.56 4.42
N LYS A 154 5.08 -19.20 5.53
CA LYS A 154 4.43 -18.51 6.67
C LYS A 154 5.33 -17.45 7.28
N ASP A 155 6.59 -17.79 7.54
CA ASP A 155 7.56 -16.86 8.13
C ASP A 155 7.83 -15.69 7.17
N TRP A 156 7.94 -15.96 5.86
CA TRP A 156 8.06 -14.92 4.85
C TRP A 156 6.86 -13.97 4.87
N LEU A 157 5.63 -14.52 4.87
CA LEU A 157 4.40 -13.74 4.97
C LEU A 157 4.26 -13.04 6.34
N ALA A 158 4.93 -13.49 7.40
CA ALA A 158 4.95 -12.78 8.68
C ALA A 158 6.03 -11.69 8.78
N SER A 159 7.14 -11.82 8.05
CA SER A 159 8.38 -11.06 8.27
C SER A 159 8.44 -9.59 7.80
N ALA A 160 7.39 -9.05 7.18
CA ALA A 160 7.38 -7.68 6.67
C ALA A 160 6.08 -6.94 7.06
N PRO A 161 6.12 -5.59 7.23
CA PRO A 161 4.96 -4.83 7.68
C PRO A 161 3.80 -5.08 6.71
N ALA A 162 2.66 -5.52 7.28
CA ALA A 162 1.45 -5.82 6.55
C ALA A 162 1.19 -4.75 5.49
N VAL A 163 1.10 -5.20 4.24
CA VAL A 163 0.50 -4.41 3.17
C VAL A 163 -0.92 -4.13 3.65
N GLN A 164 -1.15 -2.91 4.13
CA GLN A 164 -2.50 -2.41 4.43
C GLN A 164 -3.23 -2.32 3.09
N THR A 165 -3.82 -3.45 2.69
CA THR A 165 -4.89 -3.47 1.73
C THR A 165 -6.13 -3.13 2.51
N GLY A 166 -6.62 -1.91 2.26
CA GLY A 166 -7.81 -1.35 2.90
C GLY A 166 -9.01 -2.23 2.59
N THR A 167 -9.27 -3.18 3.48
CA THR A 167 -10.58 -3.80 3.62
C THR A 167 -11.09 -3.33 4.97
N VAL A 168 -12.08 -2.44 4.91
CA VAL A 168 -12.88 -1.97 6.03
C VAL A 168 -13.60 -3.17 6.65
N SER A 169 -12.94 -3.84 7.57
CA SER A 169 -13.60 -4.65 8.59
C SER A 169 -13.36 -3.98 9.93
N SER A 170 -14.43 -3.36 10.40
CA SER A 170 -14.57 -2.80 11.74
C SER A 170 -14.28 -3.88 12.77
N GLY A 171 -13.04 -3.91 13.27
CA GLY A 171 -12.57 -4.81 14.30
C GLY A 171 -11.43 -4.12 15.03
N SER A 172 -11.80 -3.36 16.05
CA SER A 172 -10.89 -2.67 16.94
C SER A 172 -9.85 -3.63 17.52
N GLU A 173 -8.56 -3.42 17.22
CA GLU A 173 -7.45 -3.62 18.15
C GLU A 173 -6.26 -2.70 17.81
N PRO A 174 -5.46 -2.26 18.80
CA PRO A 174 -4.70 -1.03 18.72
C PRO A 174 -3.24 -1.19 18.26
N ALA A 175 -2.81 -0.20 17.48
CA ALA A 175 -1.51 0.48 17.55
C ALA A 175 -0.20 -0.35 17.46
N SER A 176 0.28 -0.53 16.23
CA SER A 176 1.72 -0.36 15.92
C SER A 176 2.03 0.85 15.02
N GLY A 177 1.01 1.42 14.36
CA GLY A 177 1.08 2.74 13.72
C GLY A 177 1.21 3.88 14.73
N GLY A 178 0.55 3.76 15.89
CA GLY A 178 0.56 4.76 16.95
C GLY A 178 1.95 5.08 17.50
N LYS A 179 2.87 4.10 17.61
CA LYS A 179 4.25 4.35 18.05
C LYS A 179 5.03 5.17 17.02
N ARG A 180 4.96 4.81 15.74
CA ARG A 180 5.71 5.50 14.67
C ARG A 180 5.11 6.83 14.26
N GLU A 181 3.81 7.02 14.43
CA GLU A 181 3.13 8.31 14.27
C GLU A 181 3.35 9.21 15.49
N GLN A 182 3.41 8.63 16.70
CA GLN A 182 3.88 9.33 17.90
C GLN A 182 5.33 9.81 17.72
N ASP A 183 6.20 9.02 17.09
CA ASP A 183 7.57 9.44 16.79
C ASP A 183 7.57 10.75 15.96
N VAL A 184 6.83 10.81 14.84
CA VAL A 184 6.77 12.03 14.01
C VAL A 184 6.12 13.21 14.75
N ALA A 185 5.05 12.98 15.51
CA ALA A 185 4.41 14.03 16.30
C ALA A 185 5.35 14.59 17.39
N GLN A 186 6.11 13.71 18.06
CA GLN A 186 7.14 14.07 19.02
C GLN A 186 8.29 14.82 18.36
N ASP A 187 8.72 14.41 17.17
CA ASP A 187 9.76 15.09 16.40
C ASP A 187 9.33 16.51 16.03
N VAL A 188 8.09 16.68 15.57
CA VAL A 188 7.55 18.03 15.28
C VAL A 188 7.48 18.88 16.54
N GLU A 189 7.08 18.32 17.69
CA GLU A 189 7.05 19.05 18.96
C GLU A 189 8.45 19.40 19.48
N GLU A 190 9.45 18.54 19.29
CA GLU A 190 10.85 18.82 19.57
C GLU A 190 11.37 19.94 18.67
N ALA A 191 11.05 19.92 17.37
CA ALA A 191 11.41 21.01 16.46
C ALA A 191 10.79 22.35 16.88
N VAL A 192 9.56 22.35 17.37
CA VAL A 192 8.92 23.57 17.93
C VAL A 192 9.67 24.05 19.18
N ARG A 193 10.09 23.15 20.07
CA ARG A 193 10.90 23.49 21.25
C ARG A 193 12.28 24.04 20.88
N LEU A 194 12.96 23.42 19.90
CA LEU A 194 14.23 23.89 19.36
C LEU A 194 14.11 25.27 18.72
N CYS A 195 13.00 25.54 18.02
CA CYS A 195 12.73 26.84 17.42
C CYS A 195 12.64 27.96 18.48
N ALA A 196 12.09 27.66 19.66
CA ALA A 196 11.99 28.62 20.76
C ALA A 196 13.35 28.90 21.45
N GLY A 197 14.28 27.95 21.40
CA GLY A 197 15.58 28.05 22.07
C GLY A 197 16.71 28.58 21.20
N SER A 198 16.92 27.97 20.02
CA SER A 198 18.09 28.21 19.16
C SER A 198 17.73 29.01 17.90
N GLY A 199 16.50 28.84 17.41
CA GLY A 199 15.96 29.58 16.27
C GLY A 199 15.39 28.66 15.19
N ILE A 200 14.66 29.27 14.25
CA ILE A 200 13.92 28.53 13.21
C ILE A 200 14.83 27.74 12.26
N GLN A 201 16.06 28.21 11.99
CA GLN A 201 16.96 27.55 11.05
C GLN A 201 17.46 26.19 11.58
N GLU A 202 17.88 26.11 12.84
CA GLU A 202 18.34 24.84 13.42
C GLU A 202 17.18 23.85 13.57
N ALA A 203 15.99 24.33 13.94
CA ALA A 203 14.79 23.51 14.01
C ALA A 203 14.42 22.90 12.64
N LEU A 204 14.52 23.68 11.56
CA LEU A 204 14.27 23.19 10.20
C LEU A 204 15.33 22.18 9.73
N ILE A 205 16.61 22.43 10.04
CA ILE A 205 17.70 21.51 9.70
C ILE A 205 17.48 20.17 10.41
N TRP A 206 17.22 20.21 11.72
CA TRP A 206 16.97 19.02 12.53
C TRP A 206 15.76 18.23 12.00
N LEU A 207 14.63 18.91 11.73
CA LEU A 207 13.44 18.24 11.20
C LEU A 207 13.69 17.65 9.80
N SER A 208 14.58 18.24 9.01
CA SER A 208 14.95 17.73 7.68
C SER A 208 15.78 16.45 7.75
N GLU A 209 16.60 16.30 8.80
CA GLU A 209 17.35 15.07 9.07
C GLU A 209 16.41 13.94 9.48
N GLN A 210 15.44 14.23 10.36
CA GLN A 210 14.41 13.24 10.74
C GLN A 210 13.56 12.82 9.54
N LYS A 211 13.18 13.77 8.66
CA LYS A 211 12.47 13.46 7.42
C LYS A 211 13.25 12.51 6.51
N LYS A 212 14.58 12.63 6.39
CA LYS A 212 15.41 11.70 5.60
C LYS A 212 15.39 10.27 6.17
N GLY A 213 15.20 10.12 7.48
CA GLY A 213 15.03 8.83 8.15
C GLY A 213 13.61 8.25 8.10
N ALA A 214 12.63 8.97 7.56
CA ALA A 214 11.21 8.59 7.62
C ALA A 214 10.87 7.28 6.91
N GLY A 215 11.61 6.94 5.85
CA GLY A 215 11.52 5.65 5.12
C GLY A 215 10.13 5.30 4.55
N SER A 216 9.18 6.22 4.54
CA SER A 216 7.82 6.00 4.03
C SER A 216 7.16 7.31 3.55
N PRO A 217 6.44 7.29 2.40
CA PRO A 217 5.80 8.50 1.85
C PRO A 217 4.76 9.15 2.77
N ARG A 218 4.05 8.34 3.58
CA ARG A 218 3.10 8.81 4.60
C ARG A 218 3.80 9.62 5.68
N ARG A 219 4.91 9.13 6.23
CA ARG A 219 5.70 9.87 7.23
C ARG A 219 6.33 11.13 6.63
N GLU A 220 6.84 11.06 5.41
CA GLU A 220 7.33 12.25 4.71
C GLU A 220 6.25 13.32 4.57
N PHE A 221 4.99 12.94 4.32
CA PHE A 221 3.86 13.87 4.32
C PHE A 221 3.60 14.48 5.69
N MET A 222 3.60 13.67 6.75
CA MET A 222 3.44 14.17 8.12
C MET A 222 4.55 15.16 8.51
N TYR A 223 5.79 14.90 8.11
CA TYR A 223 6.88 15.85 8.29
C TYR A 223 6.65 17.15 7.53
N ASP A 224 6.13 17.11 6.30
CA ASP A 224 5.80 18.32 5.52
C ASP A 224 4.68 19.15 6.17
N VAL A 225 3.68 18.49 6.78
CA VAL A 225 2.69 19.16 7.62
C VAL A 225 3.36 19.81 8.84
N GLY A 226 4.35 19.14 9.45
CA GLY A 226 5.18 19.67 10.53
C GLY A 226 6.01 20.89 10.12
N PHE A 227 6.66 20.84 8.97
CA PHE A 227 7.39 21.97 8.38
C PHE A 227 6.49 23.19 8.20
N CYS A 228 5.32 22.98 7.60
CA CYS A 228 4.33 24.02 7.39
C CYS A 228 3.88 24.65 8.72
N ARG A 229 3.60 23.83 9.73
CA ARG A 229 3.23 24.29 11.09
C ARG A 229 4.35 25.10 11.74
N LEU A 230 5.59 24.62 11.68
CA LEU A 230 6.73 25.28 12.30
C LEU A 230 7.00 26.66 11.67
N LEU A 231 6.96 26.73 10.33
CA LEU A 231 7.10 27.99 9.59
C LEU A 231 5.98 28.97 9.90
N PHE A 232 4.74 28.47 10.03
CA PHE A 232 3.59 29.28 10.40
C PHE A 232 3.73 29.89 11.81
N GLN A 233 4.19 29.10 12.79
CA GLN A 233 4.43 29.56 14.16
C GLN A 233 5.59 30.55 14.26
N ALA A 234 6.61 30.40 13.42
CA ALA A 234 7.75 31.31 13.32
C ALA A 234 7.49 32.57 12.48
N ASP A 235 6.23 32.84 12.12
CA ASP A 235 5.79 34.01 11.35
C ASP A 235 6.37 34.11 9.92
N ARG A 236 6.94 33.01 9.40
CA ARG A 236 7.48 32.90 8.04
C ARG A 236 6.41 32.41 7.06
N THR A 237 5.32 33.18 6.98
CA THR A 237 4.13 32.84 6.19
C THR A 237 4.44 32.80 4.68
N ASP A 238 5.42 33.58 4.23
CA ASP A 238 5.97 33.60 2.86
C ASP A 238 6.44 32.20 2.41
N ILE A 239 7.24 31.55 3.24
CA ILE A 239 7.77 30.21 2.97
C ILE A 239 6.70 29.15 3.26
N ALA A 240 5.92 29.33 4.32
CA ALA A 240 4.86 28.40 4.70
C ALA A 240 3.84 28.19 3.58
N LEU A 241 3.52 29.24 2.80
CA LEU A 241 2.59 29.14 1.67
C LEU A 241 3.11 28.20 0.58
N SER A 242 4.41 28.26 0.26
CA SER A 242 5.01 27.35 -0.74
C SER A 242 4.92 25.88 -0.30
N PHE A 243 5.09 25.61 1.00
CA PHE A 243 4.87 24.29 1.59
C PHE A 243 3.39 23.88 1.56
N ALA A 244 2.48 24.80 1.88
CA ALA A 244 1.04 24.56 1.84
C ALA A 244 0.55 24.22 0.42
N GLU A 245 1.04 24.90 -0.61
CA GLU A 245 0.75 24.58 -2.01
C GLU A 245 1.27 23.19 -2.40
N ASN A 246 2.49 22.84 -1.98
CA ASN A 246 3.02 21.51 -2.22
C ASN A 246 2.19 20.42 -1.52
N LEU A 247 1.77 20.67 -0.27
CA LEU A 247 0.88 19.78 0.47
C LEU A 247 -0.44 19.58 -0.26
N LEU A 248 -1.05 20.65 -0.80
CA LEU A 248 -2.29 20.58 -1.56
C LEU A 248 -2.13 19.72 -2.84
N ILE A 249 -1.04 19.94 -3.59
CA ILE A 249 -0.72 19.13 -4.79
C ILE A 249 -0.57 17.65 -4.41
N ARG A 250 0.08 17.33 -3.29
CA ARG A 250 0.25 15.95 -2.82
C ARG A 250 -1.07 15.32 -2.40
N ILE A 251 -1.92 16.05 -1.68
CA ILE A 251 -3.29 15.61 -1.33
C ILE A 251 -4.07 15.25 -2.59
N ASP A 252 -4.01 16.09 -3.62
CA ASP A 252 -4.72 15.89 -4.88
C ASP A 252 -4.17 14.75 -5.73
N ARG A 253 -2.83 14.67 -5.83
CA ARG A 253 -2.11 13.66 -6.64
C ARG A 253 -2.35 12.25 -6.11
N HIS A 254 -2.32 12.09 -4.79
CA HIS A 254 -2.47 10.79 -4.14
C HIS A 254 -3.90 10.52 -3.65
N LYS A 255 -4.84 11.44 -3.88
CA LYS A 255 -6.25 11.34 -3.46
C LYS A 255 -6.39 10.99 -1.97
N LEU A 256 -5.60 11.66 -1.11
CA LEU A 256 -5.55 11.35 0.32
C LEU A 256 -6.94 11.44 0.98
N GLU A 257 -7.81 12.32 0.51
CA GLU A 257 -9.18 12.47 1.03
C GLU A 257 -10.04 11.20 0.91
N GLN A 258 -9.70 10.28 -0.01
CA GLN A 258 -10.44 9.03 -0.23
C GLN A 258 -9.83 7.85 0.54
N TRP A 259 -8.53 7.90 0.84
CA TRP A 259 -7.78 6.77 1.39
C TRP A 259 -7.28 6.99 2.83
N GLU A 260 -7.00 8.23 3.22
CA GLU A 260 -6.53 8.63 4.55
C GLU A 260 -7.13 9.99 4.94
N PRO A 261 -8.47 10.06 5.18
CA PRO A 261 -9.17 11.32 5.37
C PRO A 261 -8.67 12.11 6.59
N GLU A 262 -8.22 11.43 7.65
CA GLU A 262 -7.66 12.07 8.84
C GLU A 262 -6.33 12.76 8.55
N LEU A 263 -5.46 12.15 7.73
CA LEU A 263 -4.18 12.74 7.34
C LEU A 263 -4.39 13.89 6.35
N ALA A 264 -5.34 13.74 5.43
CA ALA A 264 -5.77 14.81 4.54
C ALA A 264 -6.28 16.01 5.36
N ALA A 265 -7.17 15.77 6.34
CA ALA A 265 -7.69 16.82 7.22
C ALA A 265 -6.57 17.56 7.95
N GLN A 266 -5.58 16.87 8.52
CA GLN A 266 -4.44 17.51 9.18
C GLN A 266 -3.66 18.45 8.24
N GLY A 267 -3.43 18.03 7.00
CA GLY A 267 -2.80 18.85 5.96
C GLY A 267 -3.66 20.04 5.57
N LEU A 268 -4.95 19.82 5.29
CA LEU A 268 -5.91 20.86 4.91
C LEU A 268 -6.08 21.91 6.02
N VAL A 269 -6.07 21.51 7.30
CA VAL A 269 -6.07 22.44 8.44
C VAL A 269 -4.86 23.36 8.41
N GLN A 270 -3.65 22.84 8.17
CA GLN A 270 -2.46 23.70 8.10
C GLN A 270 -2.51 24.62 6.89
N ILE A 271 -2.95 24.12 5.74
CA ILE A 271 -3.13 24.93 4.52
C ILE A 271 -4.13 26.06 4.78
N CYS A 272 -5.29 25.76 5.39
CA CYS A 272 -6.29 26.77 5.79
C CYS A 272 -5.69 27.84 6.69
N ARG A 273 -4.92 27.45 7.73
CA ARG A 273 -4.28 28.40 8.64
C ARG A 273 -3.32 29.33 7.92
N CYS A 274 -2.47 28.79 7.05
CA CYS A 274 -1.57 29.59 6.23
C CYS A 274 -2.35 30.57 5.33
N LEU A 275 -3.39 30.10 4.64
CA LEU A 275 -4.20 30.94 3.75
C LEU A 275 -5.00 32.03 4.49
N VAL A 276 -5.47 31.76 5.71
CA VAL A 276 -6.18 32.77 6.52
C VAL A 276 -5.24 33.89 6.95
N LYS A 277 -4.03 33.55 7.41
CA LYS A 277 -3.04 34.53 7.86
C LYS A 277 -2.49 35.40 6.72
N THR A 278 -2.53 34.91 5.48
CA THR A 278 -2.15 35.69 4.29
C THR A 278 -3.29 36.60 3.80
N ASP A 279 -4.53 36.40 4.25
CA ASP A 279 -5.71 37.15 3.79
C ASP A 279 -6.03 38.39 4.65
N ASP A 280 -5.03 39.01 5.28
CA ASP A 280 -5.15 40.24 6.09
C ASP A 280 -5.49 41.51 5.26
N GLY A 281 -6.22 41.37 4.15
CA GLY A 281 -6.90 42.46 3.44
C GLY A 281 -6.37 42.81 2.03
N GLU A 282 -5.24 42.24 1.61
CA GLU A 282 -4.59 42.57 0.32
C GLU A 282 -4.58 41.40 -0.70
N SER A 283 -5.15 40.25 -0.36
CA SER A 283 -5.03 39.04 -1.20
C SER A 283 -5.94 39.07 -2.44
N GLU A 284 -5.35 38.72 -3.57
CA GLU A 284 -6.01 38.57 -4.87
C GLU A 284 -7.18 37.56 -4.80
N GLY A 285 -8.19 37.73 -5.66
CA GLY A 285 -9.38 36.88 -5.67
C GLY A 285 -9.10 35.38 -5.82
N GLU A 286 -7.94 35.01 -6.37
CA GLU A 286 -7.49 33.62 -6.48
C GLU A 286 -7.20 32.98 -5.11
N THR A 287 -6.54 33.69 -4.19
CA THR A 287 -6.23 33.19 -2.84
C THR A 287 -7.50 32.99 -2.02
N VAL A 288 -8.44 33.94 -2.13
CA VAL A 288 -9.76 33.85 -1.49
C VAL A 288 -10.54 32.64 -2.02
N GLN A 289 -10.48 32.38 -3.33
CA GLN A 289 -11.14 31.24 -3.95
C GLN A 289 -10.51 29.91 -3.53
N LYS A 290 -9.17 29.82 -3.51
CA LYS A 290 -8.43 28.65 -3.01
C LYS A 290 -8.79 28.35 -1.56
N ARG A 291 -8.84 29.38 -0.70
CA ARG A 291 -9.25 29.23 0.70
C ARG A 291 -10.67 28.65 0.82
N LYS A 292 -11.63 29.17 0.06
CA LYS A 292 -13.01 28.64 0.05
C LYS A 292 -13.04 27.17 -0.37
N GLN A 293 -12.27 26.82 -1.39
CA GLN A 293 -12.17 25.43 -1.86
C GLN A 293 -11.58 24.51 -0.80
N VAL A 294 -10.48 24.90 -0.16
CA VAL A 294 -9.82 24.10 0.90
C VAL A 294 -10.73 24.00 2.14
N ALA A 295 -11.40 25.08 2.53
CA ALA A 295 -12.36 25.06 3.65
C ALA A 295 -13.57 24.15 3.37
N ALA A 296 -14.10 24.16 2.14
CA ALA A 296 -15.19 23.27 1.75
C ALA A 296 -14.76 21.79 1.81
N ARG A 297 -13.54 21.48 1.37
CA ARG A 297 -12.96 20.13 1.45
C ARG A 297 -12.78 19.67 2.90
N LEU A 298 -12.25 20.56 3.76
CA LEU A 298 -12.10 20.27 5.18
C LEU A 298 -13.46 20.05 5.87
N ALA A 299 -14.48 20.85 5.54
CA ALA A 299 -15.81 20.70 6.11
C ALA A 299 -16.47 19.35 5.79
N LEU A 300 -16.14 18.75 4.63
CA LEU A 300 -16.63 17.42 4.25
C LEU A 300 -15.91 16.28 4.99
N LEU A 301 -14.66 16.49 5.42
CA LEU A 301 -13.82 15.46 6.04
C LEU A 301 -13.82 15.52 7.57
N ALA A 302 -13.75 16.72 8.14
CA ALA A 302 -13.62 16.96 9.57
C ALA A 302 -14.34 18.27 9.96
N PRO A 303 -15.69 18.25 10.09
CA PRO A 303 -16.47 19.44 10.40
C PRO A 303 -16.14 20.02 11.78
N ASP A 304 -15.72 19.18 12.73
CA ASP A 304 -15.24 19.56 14.06
C ASP A 304 -13.96 20.41 14.00
N GLN A 305 -13.01 20.02 13.14
CA GLN A 305 -11.76 20.78 12.97
C GLN A 305 -12.00 22.10 12.24
N MET A 306 -12.97 22.15 11.32
CA MET A 306 -13.36 23.40 10.66
C MET A 306 -13.92 24.43 11.66
N LEU A 307 -14.72 24.00 12.63
CA LEU A 307 -15.25 24.89 13.68
C LEU A 307 -14.16 25.49 14.57
N SER A 308 -13.02 24.79 14.73
CA SER A 308 -11.87 25.31 15.48
C SER A 308 -11.04 26.36 14.72
N LEU A 309 -11.32 26.55 13.42
CA LEU A 309 -10.60 27.48 12.53
C LEU A 309 -11.39 28.76 12.23
N THR A 310 -12.70 28.77 12.48
CA THR A 310 -13.58 29.96 12.42
C THR A 310 -13.65 30.69 13.75
#